data_AF-A0A0Q3T4G1-F1
#
_entry.id   AF-A0A0Q3T4G1-F1
#
_cell.length_a   1.000
_cell.length_b   1.000
_cell.length_c   1.000
_cell.angle_alpha   90.00
_cell.angle_beta   90.00
_cell.angle_gamma   90.00
#
_symmetry.space_group_name_H-M   'P 1'
#
loop_
_entity.id
_entity.type
_entity.pdbx_description
1 polymer ?
#
loop_
_entity_poly.entity_id
_entity_poly.type
_entity_poly.pdbx_seq_one_letter_code
_entity_poly.pdbx_strand_id
1 'polypeptide(L)'
;MMYRPIWAEVSLRNISHNIREFQKVIPKLTKIMAVVKADGYGHGSVEVSKRAIDSGVDYLAVASLEEAIKLRKSDIQVPILILGYTPSSASNDVVHWDLTQTIFDMEHAEALSKSGQILGKKAKVHVKVNTGMGRLGLQAEEASDFIEIVSKMDGIYLEGVFSHFATADEADKWYAEKQMNRWRSLLEELENRKISIPLCHIANSAATIEFPDMTYDMVRIGISMYGLYPSKEVNKTKVNLKQAMQLKTKIIHIQTLEKGHGVSYGATAIDRDKAVIATIPIGYADGYSRRLSGIAHVLIHGQKAPVFGKICMDFCMIDVTEIKGVNIGDEVVVYGDQGNHFISLDEVANMLGTISYEVACNLGHRVPRIYK
;
A
#
# COMPACT_ATOMS: atom_id res chain seq x y z
N MET A 1 -6.58 26.75 4.42
CA MET A 1 -7.12 27.34 3.17
C MET A 1 -6.47 26.62 2.01
N MET A 2 -7.23 26.12 1.04
CA MET A 2 -6.71 25.36 -0.10
C MET A 2 -6.74 26.25 -1.35
N TYR A 3 -5.56 26.66 -1.82
CA TYR A 3 -5.45 27.61 -2.94
C TYR A 3 -5.56 26.93 -4.31
N ARG A 4 -4.98 25.74 -4.47
CA ARG A 4 -5.17 24.88 -5.65
C ARG A 4 -6.23 23.82 -5.31
N PRO A 5 -7.42 23.81 -5.93
CA PRO A 5 -8.53 23.00 -5.48
C PRO A 5 -8.41 21.55 -5.97
N ILE A 6 -7.48 20.82 -5.39
CA ILE A 6 -7.26 19.38 -5.57
C ILE A 6 -6.89 18.77 -4.22
N TRP A 7 -7.50 17.64 -3.87
CA TRP A 7 -7.22 16.94 -2.62
C TRP A 7 -7.60 15.46 -2.71
N ALA A 8 -6.95 14.65 -1.88
CA ALA A 8 -7.35 13.28 -1.65
C ALA A 8 -8.07 13.15 -0.31
N GLU A 9 -9.30 12.65 -0.31
CA GLU A 9 -10.01 12.30 0.90
C GLU A 9 -9.69 10.86 1.29
N VAL A 10 -9.24 10.65 2.52
CA VAL A 10 -8.90 9.33 3.07
C VAL A 10 -9.87 9.01 4.21
N SER A 11 -10.77 8.07 3.97
CA SER A 11 -11.73 7.57 4.95
C SER A 11 -11.05 6.63 5.94
N LEU A 12 -10.75 7.15 7.12
CA LEU A 12 -10.22 6.37 8.25
C LEU A 12 -11.25 5.36 8.76
N ARG A 13 -12.54 5.66 8.60
CA ARG A 13 -13.63 4.70 8.84
C ARG A 13 -13.51 3.47 7.93
N ASN A 14 -13.19 3.66 6.65
CA ASN A 14 -13.01 2.56 5.71
C ASN A 14 -11.77 1.74 6.06
N ILE A 15 -10.66 2.38 6.47
CA ILE A 15 -9.49 1.67 7.01
C ILE A 15 -9.88 0.74 8.17
N SER A 16 -10.59 1.24 9.18
CA SER A 16 -11.06 0.42 10.31
C SER A 16 -12.05 -0.67 9.90
N HIS A 17 -12.91 -0.40 8.92
CA HIS A 17 -13.83 -1.40 8.38
C HIS A 17 -13.05 -2.55 7.76
N ASN A 18 -12.07 -2.24 6.90
CA ASN A 18 -11.28 -3.22 6.19
C ASN A 18 -10.44 -4.09 7.14
N ILE A 19 -9.81 -3.50 8.17
CA ILE A 19 -9.08 -4.26 9.21
C ILE A 19 -10.02 -5.25 9.91
N ARG A 20 -11.23 -4.80 10.25
CA ARG A 20 -12.24 -5.65 10.89
C ARG A 20 -12.72 -6.80 10.00
N GLU A 21 -12.73 -6.64 8.68
CA GLU A 21 -13.01 -7.75 7.77
C GLU A 21 -11.94 -8.85 7.87
N PHE A 22 -10.66 -8.48 8.00
CA PHE A 22 -9.59 -9.46 8.20
C PHE A 22 -9.67 -10.13 9.57
N GLN A 23 -9.97 -9.38 10.64
CA GLN A 23 -10.17 -9.94 11.99
C GLN A 23 -11.29 -11.00 12.06
N LYS A 24 -12.27 -10.95 11.14
CA LYS A 24 -13.35 -11.95 11.08
C LYS A 24 -12.93 -13.28 10.45
N VAL A 25 -11.93 -13.26 9.57
CA VAL A 25 -11.53 -14.44 8.78
C VAL A 25 -10.28 -15.13 9.30
N ILE A 26 -9.46 -14.43 10.10
CA ILE A 26 -8.27 -15.02 10.72
C ILE A 26 -8.59 -15.66 12.08
N PRO A 27 -7.77 -16.63 12.55
CA PRO A 27 -7.87 -17.16 13.90
C PRO A 27 -7.73 -16.06 14.97
N LYS A 28 -8.47 -16.20 16.07
CA LYS A 28 -8.56 -15.14 17.12
C LYS A 28 -7.22 -14.73 17.75
N LEU A 29 -6.25 -15.64 17.80
CA LEU A 29 -4.94 -15.39 18.41
C LEU A 29 -3.91 -14.85 17.40
N THR A 30 -4.22 -14.89 16.11
CA THR A 30 -3.34 -14.41 15.06
C THR A 30 -3.30 -12.88 15.08
N LYS A 31 -2.09 -12.34 15.18
CA LYS A 31 -1.82 -10.90 15.19
C LYS A 31 -2.00 -10.28 13.81
N ILE A 32 -2.23 -8.97 13.78
CA ILE A 32 -2.26 -8.20 12.52
C ILE A 32 -1.11 -7.20 12.49
N MET A 33 -0.29 -7.30 11.43
CA MET A 33 0.67 -6.29 11.04
C MET A 33 0.10 -5.43 9.92
N ALA A 34 -0.16 -4.15 10.20
CA ALA A 34 -0.57 -3.19 9.16
C ALA A 34 0.64 -2.69 8.37
N VAL A 35 0.63 -2.91 7.06
CA VAL A 35 1.71 -2.49 6.16
C VAL A 35 1.44 -1.07 5.66
N VAL A 36 2.22 -0.11 6.16
CA VAL A 36 2.08 1.33 5.95
C VAL A 36 3.26 1.96 5.20
N LYS A 37 4.06 1.13 4.53
CA LYS A 37 5.13 1.58 3.62
C LYS A 37 4.61 2.44 2.47
N ALA A 38 5.52 3.15 1.80
CA ALA A 38 5.22 4.10 0.73
C ALA A 38 4.18 5.14 1.15
N ASP A 39 4.42 5.76 2.32
CA ASP A 39 3.50 6.73 2.94
C ASP A 39 2.06 6.20 3.09
N GLY A 40 1.91 4.99 3.62
CA GLY A 40 0.60 4.34 3.73
C GLY A 40 -0.04 4.07 2.37
N TYR A 41 0.72 3.56 1.40
CA TYR A 41 0.27 3.36 0.02
C TYR A 41 -0.33 4.65 -0.58
N GLY A 42 0.32 5.80 -0.31
CA GLY A 42 -0.13 7.13 -0.73
C GLY A 42 -1.29 7.72 0.09
N HIS A 43 -1.81 7.04 1.13
CA HIS A 43 -2.89 7.54 1.97
C HIS A 43 -2.38 8.40 3.15
N GLY A 44 -1.07 8.41 3.39
CA GLY A 44 -0.38 9.08 4.49
C GLY A 44 -0.18 8.14 5.67
N SER A 45 1.08 7.81 5.95
CA SER A 45 1.42 6.72 6.88
C SER A 45 1.01 6.99 8.32
N VAL A 46 1.17 8.22 8.81
CA VAL A 46 0.95 8.57 10.22
C VAL A 46 -0.51 8.40 10.63
N GLU A 47 -1.44 9.03 9.92
CA GLU A 47 -2.86 9.00 10.27
C GLU A 47 -3.48 7.62 10.03
N VAL A 48 -3.04 6.91 8.99
CA VAL A 48 -3.42 5.50 8.76
C VAL A 48 -2.90 4.61 9.88
N SER A 49 -1.64 4.76 10.31
CA SER A 49 -1.07 3.99 11.42
C SER A 49 -1.84 4.21 12.71
N LYS A 50 -2.11 5.46 13.11
CA LYS A 50 -2.92 5.77 14.30
C LYS A 50 -4.28 5.08 14.24
N ARG A 51 -4.99 5.20 13.11
CA ARG A 51 -6.29 4.57 12.92
C ARG A 51 -6.20 3.04 12.94
N ALA A 52 -5.17 2.46 12.34
CA ALA A 52 -4.97 1.01 12.34
C ALA A 52 -4.75 0.49 13.76
N ILE A 53 -3.94 1.18 14.57
CA ILE A 53 -3.71 0.87 15.99
C ILE A 53 -5.02 0.93 16.78
N ASP A 54 -5.80 2.00 16.62
CA ASP A 54 -7.13 2.11 17.25
C ASP A 54 -8.10 0.97 16.83
N SER A 55 -7.84 0.36 15.68
CA SER A 55 -8.64 -0.76 15.14
C SER A 55 -8.14 -2.13 15.60
N GLY A 56 -7.10 -2.18 16.44
CA GLY A 56 -6.57 -3.40 17.04
C GLY A 56 -5.53 -4.13 16.20
N VAL A 57 -4.69 -3.42 15.45
CA VAL A 57 -3.46 -4.03 14.87
C VAL A 57 -2.34 -4.07 15.91
N ASP A 58 -1.56 -5.14 15.90
CA ASP A 58 -0.50 -5.41 16.87
C ASP A 58 0.85 -4.81 16.47
N TYR A 59 1.05 -4.62 15.16
CA TYR A 59 2.35 -4.37 14.57
C TYR A 59 2.20 -3.47 13.34
N LEU A 60 3.24 -2.71 13.00
CA LEU A 60 3.33 -1.95 11.75
C LEU A 60 4.50 -2.44 10.89
N ALA A 61 4.37 -2.31 9.58
CA ALA A 61 5.47 -2.58 8.66
C ALA A 61 5.70 -1.44 7.67
N VAL A 62 6.98 -1.09 7.50
CA VAL A 62 7.46 -0.07 6.56
C VAL A 62 8.54 -0.64 5.65
N ALA A 63 8.94 0.09 4.60
CA ALA A 63 9.99 -0.34 3.69
C ALA A 63 11.39 0.07 4.15
N SER A 64 11.53 1.22 4.81
CA SER A 64 12.84 1.79 5.15
C SER A 64 12.93 2.34 6.57
N LEU A 65 14.15 2.61 7.00
CA LEU A 65 14.45 3.22 8.29
C LEU A 65 13.84 4.63 8.42
N GLU A 66 13.87 5.43 7.35
CA GLU A 66 13.31 6.79 7.35
C GLU A 66 11.79 6.77 7.58
N GLU A 67 11.08 5.82 6.95
CA GLU A 67 9.65 5.64 7.19
C GLU A 67 9.38 5.24 8.64
N ALA A 68 10.19 4.35 9.21
CA ALA A 68 10.05 3.91 10.60
C ALA A 68 10.29 5.07 11.59
N ILE A 69 11.35 5.86 11.37
CA ILE A 69 11.67 7.03 12.18
C ILE A 69 10.58 8.10 12.07
N LYS A 70 10.00 8.32 10.87
CA LYS A 70 8.87 9.24 10.69
C LYS A 70 7.68 8.84 11.59
N LEU A 71 7.37 7.55 11.67
CA LEU A 71 6.32 7.05 12.56
C LEU A 71 6.67 7.24 14.04
N ARG A 72 7.90 6.91 14.44
CA ARG A 72 8.38 7.13 15.82
C ARG A 72 8.31 8.60 16.24
N LYS A 73 8.72 9.52 15.37
CA LYS A 73 8.60 10.98 15.58
C LYS A 73 7.15 11.49 15.64
N SER A 74 6.19 10.66 15.27
CA SER A 74 4.75 10.95 15.35
C SER A 74 4.08 10.22 16.53
N ASP A 75 4.87 9.89 17.56
CA ASP A 75 4.45 9.26 18.82
C ASP A 75 3.86 7.85 18.69
N ILE A 76 4.16 7.13 17.59
CA ILE A 76 3.73 5.75 17.40
C ILE A 76 4.65 4.82 18.20
N GLN A 77 4.07 4.11 19.17
CA GLN A 77 4.80 3.24 20.12
C GLN A 77 4.69 1.74 19.80
N VAL A 78 3.71 1.31 19.01
CA VAL A 78 3.59 -0.12 18.64
C VAL A 78 4.85 -0.60 17.90
N PRO A 79 5.17 -1.90 17.94
CA PRO A 79 6.31 -2.44 17.19
C PRO A 79 6.26 -2.11 15.69
N ILE A 80 7.41 -1.79 15.10
CA ILE A 80 7.55 -1.43 13.68
C ILE A 80 8.64 -2.29 13.06
N LEU A 81 8.26 -3.08 12.05
CA LEU A 81 9.18 -3.91 11.27
C LEU A 81 9.58 -3.17 10.00
N ILE A 82 10.88 -3.02 9.79
CA ILE A 82 11.44 -2.61 8.50
C ILE A 82 11.53 -3.87 7.64
N LEU A 83 10.69 -3.97 6.60
CA LEU A 83 10.65 -5.12 5.68
C LEU A 83 11.83 -5.15 4.71
N GLY A 84 12.43 -4.00 4.45
CA GLY A 84 13.54 -3.83 3.52
C GLY A 84 14.90 -4.00 4.18
N TYR A 85 15.93 -3.68 3.40
CA TYR A 85 17.30 -3.61 3.87
C TYR A 85 17.59 -2.27 4.54
N THR A 86 18.28 -2.32 5.67
CA THR A 86 18.91 -1.17 6.32
C THR A 86 20.42 -1.41 6.32
N PRO A 87 21.25 -0.44 5.93
CA PRO A 87 22.70 -0.60 5.99
C PRO A 87 23.19 -0.95 7.40
N SER A 88 24.19 -1.82 7.52
CA SER A 88 24.78 -2.21 8.81
C SER A 88 25.29 -1.01 9.61
N SER A 89 25.75 0.05 8.93
CA SER A 89 26.16 1.33 9.52
C SER A 89 25.05 2.09 10.26
N ALA A 90 23.78 1.80 9.96
CA ALA A 90 22.62 2.41 10.60
C ALA A 90 22.03 1.55 11.73
N SER A 91 22.69 0.45 12.12
CA SER A 91 22.25 -0.44 13.21
C SER A 91 22.02 0.29 14.53
N ASN A 92 22.83 1.31 14.83
CA ASN A 92 22.66 2.11 16.04
C ASN A 92 21.32 2.86 16.04
N ASP A 93 20.89 3.41 14.89
CA ASP A 93 19.60 4.10 14.77
C ASP A 93 18.43 3.13 14.93
N VAL A 94 18.51 1.93 14.34
CA VAL A 94 17.50 0.88 14.50
C VAL A 94 17.25 0.59 15.99
N VAL A 95 18.32 0.38 16.76
CA VAL A 95 18.24 0.06 18.20
C VAL A 95 17.84 1.28 19.04
N HIS A 96 18.34 2.46 18.70
CA HIS A 96 18.01 3.71 19.38
C HIS A 96 16.50 3.98 19.32
N TRP A 97 15.92 3.89 18.12
CA TRP A 97 14.50 4.13 17.85
C TRP A 97 13.58 2.94 18.20
N ASP A 98 14.11 1.88 18.80
CA ASP A 98 13.37 0.64 19.16
C ASP A 98 12.59 0.04 17.98
N LEU A 99 13.27 -0.08 16.85
CA LEU A 99 12.75 -0.63 15.61
C LEU A 99 13.11 -2.11 15.47
N THR A 100 12.28 -2.86 14.76
CA THR A 100 12.54 -4.26 14.44
C THR A 100 13.09 -4.36 13.02
N GLN A 101 14.23 -5.03 12.86
CA GLN A 101 14.94 -5.10 11.59
C GLN A 101 14.81 -6.46 10.93
N THR A 102 14.53 -6.45 9.63
CA THR A 102 14.68 -7.64 8.80
C THR A 102 16.17 -7.95 8.60
N ILE A 103 16.59 -9.19 8.87
CA ILE A 103 17.97 -9.65 8.61
C ILE A 103 17.98 -10.94 7.80
N PHE A 104 19.06 -11.15 7.04
CA PHE A 104 19.28 -12.35 6.22
C PHE A 104 20.77 -12.55 5.90
N ASP A 105 21.66 -11.95 6.69
CA ASP A 105 23.12 -12.04 6.55
C ASP A 105 23.79 -11.80 7.90
N MET A 106 25.02 -12.32 8.05
CA MET A 106 25.72 -12.33 9.34
C MET A 106 26.31 -10.97 9.70
N GLU A 107 26.79 -10.20 8.72
CA GLU A 107 27.35 -8.87 8.93
C GLU A 107 26.33 -7.95 9.62
N HIS A 108 25.09 -7.98 9.15
CA HIS A 108 24.02 -7.17 9.71
C HIS A 108 23.60 -7.67 11.10
N ALA A 109 23.54 -9.00 11.32
CA ALA A 109 23.28 -9.57 12.64
C ALA A 109 24.34 -9.12 13.66
N GLU A 110 25.62 -9.22 13.32
CA GLU A 110 26.73 -8.79 14.18
C GLU A 110 26.67 -7.29 14.48
N ALA A 111 26.40 -6.45 13.48
CA ALA A 111 26.28 -5.00 13.65
C ALA A 111 25.11 -4.61 14.59
N LEU A 112 23.96 -5.27 14.47
CA LEU A 112 22.81 -5.07 15.34
C LEU A 112 23.08 -5.59 16.76
N SER A 113 23.69 -6.77 16.91
CA SER A 113 24.09 -7.33 18.20
C SER A 113 25.03 -6.38 18.95
N LYS A 114 26.07 -5.88 18.26
CA LYS A 114 27.00 -4.90 18.82
C LYS A 114 26.30 -3.60 19.23
N SER A 115 25.40 -3.09 18.39
CA SER A 115 24.63 -1.87 18.68
C SER A 115 23.70 -2.07 19.89
N GLY A 116 23.06 -3.24 19.99
CA GLY A 116 22.28 -3.66 21.16
C GLY A 116 23.11 -3.60 22.43
N GLN A 117 24.26 -4.27 22.44
CA GLN A 117 25.17 -4.30 23.59
C GLN A 117 25.63 -2.89 24.01
N ILE A 118 26.03 -2.04 23.05
CA ILE A 118 26.46 -0.66 23.32
C ILE A 118 25.35 0.17 23.98
N LEU A 119 24.11 0.03 23.51
CA LEU A 119 22.96 0.78 24.02
C LEU A 119 22.28 0.12 25.23
N GLY A 120 22.80 -1.02 25.72
CA GLY A 120 22.17 -1.78 26.80
C GLY A 120 20.78 -2.31 26.46
N LYS A 121 20.52 -2.59 25.18
CA LYS A 121 19.26 -3.13 24.65
C LYS A 121 19.51 -4.43 23.89
N LYS A 122 18.43 -5.15 23.56
CA LYS A 122 18.47 -6.20 22.53
C LYS A 122 17.85 -5.68 21.24
N ALA A 123 18.58 -5.76 20.14
CA ALA A 123 18.06 -5.43 18.83
C ALA A 123 16.99 -6.46 18.43
N LYS A 124 15.76 -6.01 18.17
CA LYS A 124 14.66 -6.88 17.73
C LYS A 124 14.86 -7.21 16.26
N VAL A 125 14.88 -8.48 15.91
CA VAL A 125 15.10 -8.92 14.52
C VAL A 125 14.06 -9.91 14.05
N HIS A 126 13.72 -9.80 12.77
CA HIS A 126 12.97 -10.81 12.04
C HIS A 126 13.85 -11.40 10.93
N VAL A 127 14.05 -12.72 10.93
CA VAL A 127 14.82 -13.38 9.87
C VAL A 127 13.97 -13.56 8.63
N LYS A 128 14.44 -13.04 7.49
CA LYS A 128 13.79 -13.21 6.20
C LYS A 128 14.25 -14.49 5.53
N VAL A 129 13.29 -15.33 5.14
CA VAL A 129 13.53 -16.54 4.37
C VAL A 129 12.90 -16.42 2.99
N ASN A 130 13.67 -16.80 1.98
CA ASN A 130 13.23 -16.92 0.60
C ASN A 130 12.72 -18.34 0.32
N THR A 131 11.40 -18.52 0.32
CA THR A 131 10.78 -19.81 -0.06
C THR A 131 10.48 -19.91 -1.56
N GLY A 132 10.70 -18.83 -2.33
CA GLY A 132 10.38 -18.77 -3.76
C GLY A 132 10.17 -17.37 -4.34
N MET A 133 10.06 -16.31 -3.51
CA MET A 133 9.89 -14.95 -4.01
C MET A 133 11.10 -14.43 -4.81
N GLY A 134 12.31 -14.89 -4.50
CA GLY A 134 13.53 -14.50 -5.22
C GLY A 134 13.95 -13.03 -5.06
N ARG A 135 13.48 -12.33 -4.01
CA ARG A 135 13.73 -10.90 -3.80
C ARG A 135 14.76 -10.61 -2.70
N LEU A 136 14.51 -11.10 -1.49
CA LEU A 136 15.35 -10.96 -0.30
C LEU A 136 15.15 -12.20 0.58
N GLY A 137 16.15 -12.49 1.40
CA GLY A 137 16.12 -13.57 2.37
C GLY A 137 17.11 -14.70 2.08
N LEU A 138 17.41 -15.44 3.13
CA LEU A 138 18.21 -16.67 3.06
C LEU A 138 17.48 -17.72 2.24
N GLN A 139 18.23 -18.58 1.55
CA GLN A 139 17.63 -19.78 0.98
C GLN A 139 17.05 -20.64 2.12
N ALA A 140 15.93 -21.31 1.85
CA ALA A 140 15.22 -22.05 2.90
C ALA A 140 16.10 -23.12 3.55
N GLU A 141 17.01 -23.71 2.78
CA GLU A 141 17.94 -24.75 3.17
C GLU A 141 19.07 -24.25 4.10
N GLU A 142 19.37 -22.94 4.09
CA GLU A 142 20.41 -22.31 4.91
C GLU A 142 19.82 -21.58 6.13
N ALA A 143 18.50 -21.40 6.15
CA ALA A 143 17.83 -20.53 7.10
C ALA A 143 17.89 -21.07 8.54
N SER A 144 17.76 -22.37 8.74
CA SER A 144 17.74 -23.00 10.07
C SER A 144 19.06 -22.79 10.83
N ASP A 145 20.20 -22.99 10.15
CA ASP A 145 21.53 -22.77 10.71
C ASP A 145 21.76 -21.31 11.09
N PHE A 146 21.37 -20.38 10.21
CA PHE A 146 21.48 -18.95 10.49
C PHE A 146 20.61 -18.52 11.69
N ILE A 147 19.36 -18.99 11.73
CA ILE A 147 18.41 -18.70 12.81
C ILE A 147 18.96 -19.22 14.13
N GLU A 148 19.56 -20.42 14.15
CA GLU A 148 20.18 -20.98 15.34
C GLU A 148 21.33 -20.11 15.86
N ILE A 149 22.22 -19.64 14.98
CA ILE A 149 23.33 -18.75 15.35
C ILE A 149 22.79 -17.43 15.92
N VAL A 150 21.85 -16.79 15.23
CA VAL A 150 21.26 -15.51 15.65
C VAL A 150 20.52 -15.63 16.98
N SER A 151 19.83 -16.76 17.23
CA SER A 151 19.10 -17.01 18.48
C SER A 151 19.98 -17.00 19.73
N LYS A 152 21.29 -17.24 19.56
CA LYS A 152 22.29 -17.31 20.63
C LYS A 152 23.09 -16.01 20.80
N MET A 153 22.83 -14.97 19.99
CA MET A 153 23.54 -13.70 20.08
C MET A 153 23.02 -12.83 21.23
N ASP A 154 23.91 -12.43 22.14
CA ASP A 154 23.53 -11.68 23.35
C ASP A 154 22.83 -10.34 23.08
N GLY A 155 23.28 -9.61 22.05
CA GLY A 155 22.75 -8.30 21.67
C GLY A 155 21.48 -8.34 20.82
N ILE A 156 20.96 -9.52 20.52
CA ILE A 156 19.78 -9.73 19.67
C ILE A 156 18.63 -10.33 20.47
N TYR A 157 17.42 -9.90 20.12
CA TYR A 157 16.19 -10.62 20.38
C TYR A 157 15.61 -11.10 19.06
N LEU A 158 15.72 -12.40 18.82
CA LEU A 158 15.11 -13.07 17.67
C LEU A 158 13.60 -13.15 17.90
N GLU A 159 12.89 -12.13 17.40
CA GLU A 159 11.45 -11.97 17.63
C GLU A 159 10.63 -12.75 16.60
N GLY A 160 11.11 -12.84 15.36
CA GLY A 160 10.32 -13.47 14.30
C GLY A 160 11.11 -14.07 13.15
N VAL A 161 10.41 -14.89 12.38
CA VAL A 161 10.87 -15.45 11.11
C VAL A 161 9.75 -15.26 10.10
N PHE A 162 10.08 -14.86 8.86
CA PHE A 162 9.04 -14.58 7.88
C PHE A 162 9.45 -14.86 6.44
N SER A 163 8.46 -15.25 5.64
CA SER A 163 8.59 -15.34 4.18
C SER A 163 7.52 -14.53 3.45
N HIS A 164 7.46 -14.61 2.12
CA HIS A 164 6.49 -13.90 1.30
C HIS A 164 6.07 -14.74 0.10
N PHE A 165 4.76 -14.87 -0.12
CA PHE A 165 4.24 -15.51 -1.32
C PHE A 165 4.45 -14.66 -2.56
N ALA A 166 4.71 -15.33 -3.68
CA ALA A 166 4.84 -14.73 -5.00
C ALA A 166 3.53 -14.74 -5.80
N THR A 167 2.70 -15.77 -5.63
CA THR A 167 1.50 -16.00 -6.47
C THR A 167 0.25 -16.33 -5.64
N ALA A 168 0.18 -15.85 -4.40
CA ALA A 168 -1.00 -16.12 -3.55
C ALA A 168 -2.28 -15.48 -4.09
N ASP A 169 -2.15 -14.46 -4.94
CA ASP A 169 -3.21 -13.70 -5.60
C ASP A 169 -3.58 -14.21 -7.00
N GLU A 170 -2.92 -15.25 -7.51
CA GLU A 170 -3.24 -15.90 -8.79
C GLU A 170 -4.24 -17.05 -8.59
N ALA A 171 -5.02 -17.41 -9.61
CA ALA A 171 -5.97 -18.52 -9.54
C ALA A 171 -5.26 -19.88 -9.42
N ASP A 172 -4.14 -20.05 -10.13
CA ASP A 172 -3.26 -21.21 -9.99
C ASP A 172 -2.42 -21.08 -8.71
N LYS A 173 -2.73 -21.92 -7.72
CA LYS A 173 -2.07 -21.92 -6.41
C LYS A 173 -0.83 -22.81 -6.36
N TRP A 174 -0.46 -23.52 -7.44
CA TRP A 174 0.64 -24.49 -7.43
C TRP A 174 1.94 -23.91 -6.84
N TYR A 175 2.34 -22.71 -7.25
CA TYR A 175 3.59 -22.12 -6.77
C TYR A 175 3.48 -21.63 -5.32
N ALA A 176 2.34 -21.08 -4.93
CA ALA A 176 2.08 -20.70 -3.54
C ALA A 176 2.11 -21.94 -2.62
N GLU A 177 1.55 -23.06 -3.06
CA GLU A 177 1.61 -24.35 -2.35
C GLU A 177 3.05 -24.86 -2.22
N LYS A 178 3.86 -24.73 -3.28
CA LYS A 178 5.30 -25.05 -3.22
C LYS A 178 6.05 -24.20 -2.19
N GLN A 179 5.79 -22.90 -2.15
CA GLN A 179 6.37 -22.01 -1.14
C GLN A 179 5.94 -22.37 0.28
N MET A 180 4.67 -22.76 0.44
CA MET A 180 4.11 -23.20 1.71
C MET A 180 4.75 -24.48 2.22
N ASN A 181 5.00 -25.46 1.35
CA ASN A 181 5.67 -26.70 1.76
C ASN A 181 7.09 -26.43 2.28
N ARG A 182 7.86 -25.58 1.58
CA ARG A 182 9.19 -25.14 2.05
C ARG A 182 9.12 -24.41 3.39
N TRP A 183 8.11 -23.56 3.56
CA TRP A 183 7.89 -22.85 4.81
C TRP A 183 7.61 -23.82 5.97
N ARG A 184 6.73 -24.81 5.77
CA ARG A 184 6.44 -25.84 6.78
C ARG A 184 7.68 -26.66 7.14
N SER A 185 8.44 -27.11 6.15
CA SER A 185 9.68 -27.86 6.40
C SER A 185 10.69 -27.08 7.23
N LEU A 186 10.83 -25.76 7.00
CA LEU A 186 11.67 -24.92 7.84
C LEU A 186 11.16 -24.87 9.29
N LEU A 187 9.86 -24.66 9.49
CA LEU A 187 9.30 -24.58 10.85
C LEU A 187 9.45 -25.90 11.61
N GLU A 188 9.23 -27.04 10.94
CA GLU A 188 9.46 -28.37 11.50
C GLU A 188 10.94 -28.57 11.88
N GLU A 189 11.86 -28.08 11.06
CA GLU A 189 13.30 -28.15 11.36
C GLU A 189 13.67 -27.31 12.58
N LEU A 190 13.13 -26.09 12.70
CA LEU A 190 13.36 -25.23 13.87
C LEU A 190 12.79 -25.85 15.15
N GLU A 191 11.62 -26.49 15.07
CA GLU A 191 11.01 -27.21 16.19
C GLU A 191 11.87 -28.41 16.62
N ASN A 192 12.37 -29.21 15.66
CA ASN A 192 13.27 -30.34 15.93
C ASN A 192 14.58 -29.89 16.60
N ARG A 193 15.08 -28.70 16.23
CA ARG A 193 16.24 -28.05 16.88
C ARG A 193 15.91 -27.39 18.21
N LYS A 194 14.65 -27.41 18.65
CA LYS A 194 14.12 -26.78 19.88
C LYS A 194 14.34 -25.26 19.90
N ILE A 195 14.30 -24.63 18.72
CA ILE A 195 14.38 -23.17 18.57
C ILE A 195 12.97 -22.62 18.63
N SER A 196 12.65 -21.85 19.68
CA SER A 196 11.36 -21.19 19.81
C SER A 196 11.39 -19.80 19.16
N ILE A 197 10.48 -19.55 18.23
CA ILE A 197 10.31 -18.27 17.54
C ILE A 197 8.94 -17.69 17.91
N PRO A 198 8.87 -16.48 18.51
CA PRO A 198 7.60 -15.88 18.91
C PRO A 198 6.65 -15.54 17.76
N LEU A 199 7.18 -15.09 16.62
CA LEU A 199 6.37 -14.63 15.48
C LEU A 199 6.79 -15.29 14.17
N CYS A 200 6.07 -16.32 13.75
CA CYS A 200 6.15 -16.90 12.41
C CYS A 200 5.08 -16.28 11.50
N HIS A 201 5.48 -15.68 10.38
CA HIS A 201 4.50 -15.05 9.48
C HIS A 201 4.85 -15.12 7.99
N ILE A 202 3.90 -15.53 7.15
CA ILE A 202 4.09 -15.60 5.69
C ILE A 202 2.96 -14.92 4.90
N ALA A 203 1.75 -14.87 5.46
CA ALA A 203 0.57 -14.36 4.76
C ALA A 203 0.65 -12.85 4.48
N ASN A 204 0.47 -12.48 3.21
CA ASN A 204 0.11 -11.12 2.78
C ASN A 204 -1.43 -11.02 2.70
N SER A 205 -1.97 -9.88 2.25
CA SER A 205 -3.43 -9.72 2.08
C SER A 205 -4.08 -10.84 1.25
N ALA A 206 -3.44 -11.27 0.15
CA ALA A 206 -3.98 -12.31 -0.72
C ALA A 206 -4.02 -13.67 -0.01
N ALA A 207 -2.89 -14.09 0.57
CA ALA A 207 -2.82 -15.34 1.31
C ALA A 207 -3.76 -15.36 2.53
N THR A 208 -4.03 -14.21 3.15
CA THR A 208 -4.98 -14.13 4.27
C THR A 208 -6.43 -14.34 3.80
N ILE A 209 -6.77 -13.91 2.58
CA ILE A 209 -8.08 -14.12 1.95
C ILE A 209 -8.24 -15.58 1.52
N GLU A 210 -7.21 -16.13 0.87
CA GLU A 210 -7.25 -17.43 0.19
C GLU A 210 -6.97 -18.61 1.14
N PHE A 211 -6.12 -18.41 2.15
CA PHE A 211 -5.63 -19.44 3.06
C PHE A 211 -5.77 -18.98 4.52
N PRO A 212 -6.99 -18.72 5.04
CA PRO A 212 -7.19 -18.17 6.39
C PRO A 212 -6.63 -19.06 7.51
N ASP A 213 -6.56 -20.37 7.29
CA ASP A 213 -6.00 -21.34 8.24
C ASP A 213 -4.46 -21.34 8.29
N MET A 214 -3.79 -20.58 7.41
CA MET A 214 -2.33 -20.58 7.23
C MET A 214 -1.70 -19.24 7.56
N THR A 215 -2.26 -18.64 8.60
CA THR A 215 -1.95 -17.29 9.06
C THR A 215 -0.93 -17.27 10.20
N TYR A 216 -0.64 -18.43 10.81
CA TYR A 216 0.35 -18.63 11.87
C TYR A 216 0.17 -17.59 12.99
N ASP A 217 1.26 -17.00 13.49
CA ASP A 217 1.21 -16.07 14.61
C ASP A 217 0.79 -14.66 14.18
N MET A 218 1.01 -14.28 12.92
CA MET A 218 0.74 -12.93 12.44
C MET A 218 0.50 -12.87 10.93
N VAL A 219 -0.47 -12.05 10.50
CA VAL A 219 -0.71 -11.71 9.08
C VAL A 219 -0.23 -10.31 8.75
N ARG A 220 0.16 -10.08 7.49
CA ARG A 220 0.58 -8.74 7.01
C ARG A 220 -0.45 -8.20 6.03
N ILE A 221 -1.26 -7.24 6.48
CA ILE A 221 -2.31 -6.63 5.67
C ILE A 221 -1.80 -5.29 5.12
N GLY A 222 -1.61 -5.25 3.79
CA GLY A 222 -1.20 -4.04 3.07
C GLY A 222 -2.36 -3.48 2.27
N ILE A 223 -2.36 -3.74 0.96
CA ILE A 223 -3.31 -3.14 0.00
C ILE A 223 -4.77 -3.21 0.44
N SER A 224 -5.17 -4.33 1.05
CA SER A 224 -6.56 -4.56 1.41
C SER A 224 -7.02 -3.79 2.63
N MET A 225 -6.11 -3.32 3.48
CA MET A 225 -6.45 -2.34 4.53
C MET A 225 -6.98 -1.04 3.91
N TYR A 226 -6.49 -0.68 2.72
CA TYR A 226 -6.92 0.51 1.97
C TYR A 226 -8.16 0.26 1.10
N GLY A 227 -8.75 -0.93 1.18
CA GLY A 227 -10.00 -1.25 0.51
C GLY A 227 -9.85 -1.76 -0.91
N LEU A 228 -8.67 -2.27 -1.24
CA LEU A 228 -8.27 -2.69 -2.57
C LEU A 228 -7.93 -4.18 -2.55
N TYR A 229 -8.47 -4.94 -3.50
CA TYR A 229 -8.16 -6.36 -3.61
C TYR A 229 -6.77 -6.56 -4.23
N PRO A 230 -5.98 -7.57 -3.79
CA PRO A 230 -4.66 -7.84 -4.35
C PRO A 230 -4.68 -8.14 -5.86
N SER A 231 -5.72 -8.84 -6.31
CA SER A 231 -5.95 -9.14 -7.73
C SER A 231 -7.45 -9.25 -8.03
N LYS A 232 -7.79 -9.53 -9.29
CA LYS A 232 -9.16 -9.87 -9.69
C LYS A 232 -9.54 -11.31 -9.34
N GLU A 233 -8.56 -12.17 -9.06
CA GLU A 233 -8.71 -13.62 -8.97
C GLU A 233 -8.92 -14.12 -7.54
N VAL A 234 -8.53 -13.32 -6.54
CA VAL A 234 -8.82 -13.63 -5.14
C VAL A 234 -10.33 -13.69 -4.86
N ASN A 235 -10.71 -14.50 -3.89
CA ASN A 235 -12.09 -14.68 -3.46
C ASN A 235 -12.63 -13.45 -2.70
N LYS A 236 -13.25 -12.53 -3.46
CA LYS A 236 -13.81 -11.28 -2.93
C LYS A 236 -15.00 -11.48 -1.98
N THR A 237 -15.57 -12.69 -1.89
CA THR A 237 -16.70 -12.96 -0.97
C THR A 237 -16.26 -13.16 0.48
N LYS A 238 -14.96 -13.42 0.71
CA LYS A 238 -14.42 -13.67 2.06
C LYS A 238 -14.30 -12.41 2.89
N VAL A 239 -14.01 -11.28 2.26
CA VAL A 239 -13.85 -9.98 2.92
C VAL A 239 -14.53 -8.91 2.08
N ASN A 240 -15.34 -8.05 2.68
CA ASN A 240 -16.03 -6.97 2.00
C ASN A 240 -15.25 -5.66 2.13
N LEU A 241 -14.37 -5.37 1.18
CA LEU A 241 -13.47 -4.22 1.22
C LEU A 241 -14.15 -2.92 0.74
N LYS A 242 -13.77 -1.81 1.37
CA LYS A 242 -14.24 -0.45 1.01
C LYS A 242 -13.05 0.45 0.74
N GLN A 243 -12.92 0.95 -0.49
CA GLN A 243 -11.85 1.86 -0.90
C GLN A 243 -11.76 3.06 0.06
N ALA A 244 -10.56 3.31 0.58
CA ALA A 244 -10.35 4.37 1.56
C ALA A 244 -10.11 5.74 0.93
N MET A 245 -9.48 5.80 -0.25
CA MET A 245 -9.13 7.06 -0.92
C MET A 245 -10.14 7.48 -1.98
N GLN A 246 -10.43 8.78 -2.05
CA GLN A 246 -11.04 9.44 -3.20
C GLN A 246 -10.17 10.62 -3.62
N LEU A 247 -10.03 10.88 -4.91
CA LEU A 247 -9.35 12.06 -5.43
C LEU A 247 -10.35 13.01 -6.04
N LYS A 248 -10.35 14.24 -5.54
CA LYS A 248 -11.33 15.26 -5.88
C LYS A 248 -10.63 16.54 -6.30
N THR A 249 -11.33 17.30 -7.13
CA THR A 249 -10.91 18.61 -7.59
C THR A 249 -12.12 19.50 -7.87
N LYS A 250 -11.89 20.71 -8.37
CA LYS A 250 -12.95 21.62 -8.79
C LYS A 250 -12.71 22.15 -10.20
N ILE A 251 -13.79 22.49 -10.89
CA ILE A 251 -13.69 23.23 -12.14
C ILE A 251 -13.12 24.62 -11.86
N ILE A 252 -12.10 25.02 -12.62
CA ILE A 252 -11.48 26.36 -12.52
C ILE A 252 -11.78 27.24 -13.73
N HIS A 253 -12.19 26.65 -14.85
CA HIS A 253 -12.48 27.36 -16.08
C HIS A 253 -13.45 26.55 -16.95
N ILE A 254 -14.31 27.24 -17.69
CA ILE A 254 -15.25 26.67 -18.65
C ILE A 254 -15.17 27.51 -19.92
N GLN A 255 -15.10 26.85 -21.07
CA GLN A 255 -15.14 27.50 -22.38
C GLN A 255 -16.02 26.70 -23.34
N THR A 256 -16.66 27.42 -24.26
CA THR A 256 -17.35 26.82 -25.41
C THR A 256 -16.42 26.91 -26.61
N LEU A 257 -16.21 25.78 -27.27
CA LEU A 257 -15.38 25.66 -28.45
C LEU A 257 -16.25 25.45 -29.69
N GLU A 258 -15.96 26.24 -30.72
CA GLU A 258 -16.50 26.06 -32.06
C GLU A 258 -15.77 24.93 -32.79
N LYS A 259 -16.42 24.36 -33.81
CA LYS A 259 -15.83 23.36 -34.69
C LYS A 259 -14.42 23.73 -35.17
N GLY A 260 -13.50 22.79 -35.10
CA GLY A 260 -12.12 22.96 -35.57
C GLY A 260 -11.14 23.50 -34.51
N HIS A 261 -11.59 23.80 -33.29
CA HIS A 261 -10.69 24.19 -32.21
C HIS A 261 -9.97 22.97 -31.61
N GLY A 262 -8.64 22.98 -31.68
CA GLY A 262 -7.80 21.99 -31.02
C GLY A 262 -7.70 22.19 -29.51
N VAL A 263 -7.78 21.09 -28.74
CA VAL A 263 -7.60 21.11 -27.28
C VAL A 263 -6.33 20.39 -26.85
N SER A 264 -5.62 21.03 -25.92
CA SER A 264 -4.37 20.55 -25.32
C SER A 264 -3.22 20.37 -26.31
N TYR A 265 -2.10 19.83 -25.82
CA TYR A 265 -0.90 19.56 -26.60
C TYR A 265 -1.19 18.63 -27.78
N GLY A 266 -0.71 19.02 -28.95
CA GLY A 266 -0.86 18.29 -30.21
C GLY A 266 -2.26 18.37 -30.82
N ALA A 267 -3.19 19.15 -30.24
CA ALA A 267 -4.54 19.33 -30.74
C ALA A 267 -5.21 18.00 -31.10
N THR A 268 -5.13 16.98 -30.23
CA THR A 268 -5.58 15.62 -30.59
C THR A 268 -7.11 15.46 -30.63
N ALA A 269 -7.86 16.51 -30.30
CA ALA A 269 -9.32 16.54 -30.35
C ALA A 269 -9.76 17.87 -30.98
N ILE A 270 -10.32 17.79 -32.21
CA ILE A 270 -10.59 18.95 -33.09
C ILE A 270 -12.02 18.94 -33.66
N ASP A 271 -12.59 17.75 -33.88
CA ASP A 271 -13.75 17.58 -34.78
C ASP A 271 -15.08 17.43 -34.03
N ARG A 272 -15.46 18.42 -33.21
CA ARG A 272 -16.79 18.51 -32.58
C ARG A 272 -17.48 19.81 -32.99
N ASP A 273 -18.76 19.76 -33.34
CA ASP A 273 -19.50 20.94 -33.82
C ASP A 273 -19.64 22.02 -32.73
N LYS A 274 -20.05 21.64 -31.51
CA LYS A 274 -20.05 22.48 -30.31
C LYS A 274 -19.58 21.66 -29.12
N ALA A 275 -18.53 22.10 -28.43
CA ALA A 275 -18.04 21.43 -27.24
C ALA A 275 -17.93 22.40 -26.06
N VAL A 276 -18.49 22.03 -24.91
CA VAL A 276 -18.28 22.75 -23.65
C VAL A 276 -17.19 22.01 -22.88
N ILE A 277 -16.03 22.65 -22.75
CA ILE A 277 -14.85 22.07 -22.12
C ILE A 277 -14.60 22.77 -20.79
N ALA A 278 -14.46 21.97 -19.74
CA ALA A 278 -14.05 22.44 -18.42
C ALA A 278 -12.58 22.08 -18.16
N THR A 279 -11.87 22.97 -17.48
CA THR A 279 -10.50 22.72 -17.01
C THR A 279 -10.51 22.43 -15.51
N ILE A 280 -9.77 21.39 -15.11
CA ILE A 280 -9.55 21.00 -13.73
C ILE A 280 -8.03 21.02 -13.40
N PRO A 281 -7.62 21.48 -12.19
CA PRO A 281 -6.23 21.65 -11.79
C PRO A 281 -5.59 20.34 -11.31
N ILE A 282 -5.61 19.32 -12.15
CA ILE A 282 -4.92 18.04 -11.96
C ILE A 282 -4.13 17.67 -13.22
N GLY A 283 -2.92 17.17 -13.04
CA GLY A 283 -2.09 16.70 -14.15
C GLY A 283 -1.12 15.59 -13.74
N TYR A 284 -0.21 15.23 -14.64
CA TYR A 284 0.67 14.09 -14.42
C TYR A 284 1.68 14.29 -13.28
N ALA A 285 2.03 15.53 -12.93
CA ALA A 285 2.88 15.78 -11.77
C ALA A 285 2.12 15.63 -10.42
N ASP A 286 0.79 15.49 -10.44
CA ASP A 286 -0.01 15.05 -9.29
C ASP A 286 -0.07 13.53 -9.16
N GLY A 287 0.36 12.78 -10.18
CA GLY A 287 0.13 11.33 -10.29
C GLY A 287 -1.03 10.95 -11.21
N TYR A 288 -1.70 11.91 -11.87
CA TYR A 288 -2.73 11.59 -12.88
C TYR A 288 -2.08 11.30 -14.24
N SER A 289 -1.76 10.04 -14.46
CA SER A 289 -0.91 9.57 -15.56
C SER A 289 -1.34 10.12 -16.92
N ARG A 290 -0.36 10.64 -17.68
CA ARG A 290 -0.57 11.13 -19.05
C ARG A 290 -1.15 10.06 -19.99
N ARG A 291 -0.96 8.77 -19.69
CA ARG A 291 -1.52 7.65 -20.48
C ARG A 291 -3.05 7.59 -20.41
N LEU A 292 -3.68 8.27 -19.45
CA LEU A 292 -5.14 8.39 -19.33
C LEU A 292 -5.77 9.37 -20.33
N SER A 293 -4.96 10.10 -21.10
CA SER A 293 -5.42 11.07 -22.09
C SER A 293 -6.35 10.43 -23.12
N GLY A 294 -7.59 10.89 -23.20
CA GLY A 294 -8.60 10.42 -24.16
C GLY A 294 -9.22 9.05 -23.86
N ILE A 295 -8.88 8.42 -22.74
CA ILE A 295 -9.47 7.13 -22.31
C ILE A 295 -10.17 7.22 -20.96
N ALA A 296 -9.70 8.09 -20.07
CA ALA A 296 -10.30 8.25 -18.75
C ALA A 296 -11.53 9.15 -18.78
N HIS A 297 -12.30 9.06 -17.70
CA HIS A 297 -13.39 9.95 -17.40
C HIS A 297 -13.37 10.29 -15.91
N VAL A 298 -14.04 11.37 -15.54
CA VAL A 298 -14.26 11.83 -14.17
C VAL A 298 -15.76 11.90 -13.90
N LEU A 299 -16.17 12.11 -12.64
CA LEU A 299 -17.56 12.35 -12.28
C LEU A 299 -17.79 13.83 -11.97
N ILE A 300 -18.85 14.39 -12.56
CA ILE A 300 -19.40 15.70 -12.20
C ILE A 300 -20.94 15.61 -12.20
N HIS A 301 -21.57 16.14 -11.16
CA HIS A 301 -23.02 16.01 -10.93
C HIS A 301 -23.53 14.56 -11.03
N GLY A 302 -22.70 13.59 -10.62
CA GLY A 302 -23.01 12.17 -10.70
C GLY A 302 -23.04 11.61 -12.13
N GLN A 303 -22.44 12.29 -13.11
CA GLN A 303 -22.37 11.86 -14.51
C GLN A 303 -20.91 11.78 -14.98
N LYS A 304 -20.63 10.89 -15.94
CA LYS A 304 -19.28 10.69 -16.49
C LYS A 304 -18.95 11.80 -17.49
N ALA A 305 -17.84 12.51 -17.26
CA ALA A 305 -17.24 13.46 -18.18
C ALA A 305 -15.90 12.92 -18.71
N PRO A 306 -15.74 12.64 -20.01
CA PRO A 306 -14.49 12.10 -20.54
C PRO A 306 -13.38 13.14 -20.52
N VAL A 307 -12.13 12.69 -20.31
CA VAL A 307 -10.93 13.50 -20.49
C VAL A 307 -10.80 13.88 -21.97
N PHE A 308 -10.69 15.18 -22.25
CA PHE A 308 -10.67 15.73 -23.60
C PHE A 308 -9.28 16.29 -23.94
N GLY A 309 -8.60 15.63 -24.88
CA GLY A 309 -7.22 15.95 -25.26
C GLY A 309 -6.15 15.32 -24.34
N LYS A 310 -4.94 15.87 -24.36
CA LYS A 310 -3.82 15.39 -23.51
C LYS A 310 -3.89 15.95 -22.09
N ILE A 311 -3.58 15.13 -21.11
CA ILE A 311 -3.34 15.56 -19.73
C ILE A 311 -2.00 16.31 -19.68
N CYS A 312 -2.01 17.51 -19.12
CA CYS A 312 -0.84 18.38 -18.96
C CYS A 312 -0.17 18.13 -17.60
N MET A 313 0.89 18.89 -17.30
CA MET A 313 1.61 18.76 -16.02
C MET A 313 0.72 19.05 -14.81
N ASP A 314 -0.12 20.09 -14.91
CA ASP A 314 -0.89 20.62 -13.78
C ASP A 314 -2.39 20.72 -14.04
N PHE A 315 -2.81 20.54 -15.29
CA PHE A 315 -4.18 20.73 -15.74
C PHE A 315 -4.65 19.58 -16.64
N CYS A 316 -5.96 19.35 -16.61
CA CYS A 316 -6.66 18.40 -17.45
C CYS A 316 -7.96 19.06 -17.94
N MET A 317 -8.31 18.80 -19.18
CA MET A 317 -9.57 19.24 -19.77
C MET A 317 -10.54 18.07 -19.81
N ILE A 318 -11.81 18.34 -19.53
CA ILE A 318 -12.89 17.36 -19.54
C ILE A 318 -14.04 17.89 -20.39
N ASP A 319 -14.70 17.00 -21.12
CA ASP A 319 -15.87 17.35 -21.92
C ASP A 319 -17.12 17.29 -21.05
N VAL A 320 -17.80 18.43 -20.93
CA VAL A 320 -19.03 18.60 -20.14
C VAL A 320 -20.22 19.01 -21.02
N THR A 321 -20.12 18.84 -22.33
CA THR A 321 -21.13 19.27 -23.32
C THR A 321 -22.53 18.73 -22.99
N GLU A 322 -22.61 17.46 -22.59
CA GLU A 322 -23.87 16.78 -22.29
C GLU A 322 -24.33 16.95 -20.83
N ILE A 323 -23.54 17.64 -19.99
CA ILE A 323 -23.80 17.76 -18.56
C ILE A 323 -24.34 19.16 -18.27
N LYS A 324 -25.62 19.21 -17.88
CA LYS A 324 -26.31 20.48 -17.61
C LYS A 324 -25.88 21.09 -16.28
N GLY A 325 -25.89 22.43 -16.25
CA GLY A 325 -25.71 23.21 -15.03
C GLY A 325 -24.30 23.19 -14.45
N VAL A 326 -23.29 22.87 -15.26
CA VAL A 326 -21.89 22.87 -14.84
C VAL A 326 -21.37 24.30 -14.67
N ASN A 327 -20.77 24.59 -13.52
CA ASN A 327 -20.26 25.90 -13.11
C ASN A 327 -18.81 25.82 -12.62
N ILE A 328 -18.12 26.96 -12.64
CA ILE A 328 -16.82 27.12 -11.97
C ILE A 328 -17.01 26.88 -10.47
N GLY A 329 -16.14 26.05 -9.89
CA GLY A 329 -16.19 25.66 -8.48
C GLY A 329 -16.91 24.35 -8.19
N ASP A 330 -17.60 23.75 -9.17
CA ASP A 330 -18.25 22.45 -9.02
C ASP A 330 -17.24 21.35 -8.69
N GLU A 331 -17.63 20.44 -7.80
CA GLU A 331 -16.81 19.29 -7.41
C GLU A 331 -16.74 18.25 -8.53
N VAL A 332 -15.50 17.86 -8.83
CA VAL A 332 -15.19 16.79 -9.77
C VAL A 332 -14.50 15.67 -9.01
N VAL A 333 -15.01 14.44 -9.14
CA VAL A 333 -14.40 13.23 -8.57
C VAL A 333 -13.60 12.52 -9.66
N VAL A 334 -12.29 12.46 -9.50
CA VAL A 334 -11.37 11.81 -10.44
C VAL A 334 -11.41 10.29 -10.26
N TYR A 335 -11.38 9.83 -9.00
CA TYR A 335 -11.73 8.48 -8.61
C TYR A 335 -12.34 8.51 -7.20
N GLY A 336 -13.31 7.64 -6.93
CA GLY A 336 -14.21 7.75 -5.79
C GLY A 336 -15.68 7.73 -6.21
N ASP A 337 -16.58 8.05 -5.29
CA ASP A 337 -18.02 8.07 -5.54
C ASP A 337 -18.56 9.48 -5.75
N GLN A 338 -19.55 9.60 -6.63
CA GLN A 338 -20.40 10.78 -6.74
C GLN A 338 -21.79 10.37 -7.24
N GLY A 339 -22.82 10.61 -6.43
CA GLY A 339 -24.17 10.13 -6.72
C GLY A 339 -24.22 8.60 -6.77
N ASN A 340 -24.75 8.05 -7.86
CA ASN A 340 -24.87 6.59 -8.06
C ASN A 340 -23.67 5.98 -8.81
N HIS A 341 -22.64 6.77 -9.12
CA HIS A 341 -21.46 6.32 -9.85
C HIS A 341 -20.24 6.24 -8.94
N PHE A 342 -19.38 5.28 -9.23
CA PHE A 342 -18.12 5.05 -8.52
C PHE A 342 -17.03 4.70 -9.53
N ILE A 343 -15.95 5.47 -9.54
CA ILE A 343 -14.73 5.17 -10.30
C ILE A 343 -13.72 4.59 -9.32
N SER A 344 -13.48 3.29 -9.43
CA SER A 344 -12.54 2.59 -8.55
C SER A 344 -11.08 2.83 -8.95
N LEU A 345 -10.15 2.70 -8.01
CA LEU A 345 -8.72 2.67 -8.33
C LEU A 345 -8.35 1.48 -9.24
N ASP A 346 -9.07 0.36 -9.12
CA ASP A 346 -8.90 -0.80 -10.02
C ASP A 346 -9.30 -0.45 -11.46
N GLU A 347 -10.36 0.33 -11.67
CA GLU A 347 -10.78 0.82 -12.99
C GLU A 347 -9.70 1.71 -13.61
N VAL A 348 -9.14 2.64 -12.84
CA VAL A 348 -8.02 3.48 -13.30
C VAL A 348 -6.78 2.65 -13.62
N ALA A 349 -6.46 1.66 -12.79
CA ALA A 349 -5.35 0.76 -13.02
C ALA A 349 -5.52 -0.07 -14.30
N ASN A 350 -6.72 -0.56 -14.57
CA ASN A 350 -7.05 -1.30 -15.80
C ASN A 350 -6.83 -0.44 -17.04
N MET A 351 -7.25 0.84 -17.02
CA MET A 351 -6.99 1.77 -18.14
C MET A 351 -5.50 1.99 -18.40
N LEU A 352 -4.66 1.88 -17.36
CA LEU A 352 -3.21 2.04 -17.45
C LEU A 352 -2.45 0.75 -17.80
N GLY A 353 -3.11 -0.41 -17.70
CA GLY A 353 -2.44 -1.71 -17.77
C GLY A 353 -1.51 -1.94 -16.59
N THR A 354 -1.95 -1.57 -15.39
CA THR A 354 -1.21 -1.76 -14.13
C THR A 354 -2.14 -2.23 -13.00
N ILE A 355 -1.67 -2.19 -11.76
CA ILE A 355 -2.38 -2.56 -10.53
C ILE A 355 -2.73 -1.31 -9.70
N SER A 356 -3.81 -1.39 -8.90
CA SER A 356 -4.29 -0.27 -8.07
C SER A 356 -3.29 0.20 -7.01
N TYR A 357 -2.34 -0.67 -6.63
CA TYR A 357 -1.19 -0.32 -5.80
C TYR A 357 -0.40 0.85 -6.40
N GLU A 358 -0.08 0.78 -7.69
CA GLU A 358 0.73 1.80 -8.36
C GLU A 358 -0.05 3.11 -8.46
N VAL A 359 -1.34 3.05 -8.80
CA VAL A 359 -2.19 4.24 -8.92
C VAL A 359 -2.29 5.00 -7.59
N ALA A 360 -2.49 4.29 -6.47
CA ALA A 360 -2.57 4.90 -5.15
C ALA A 360 -1.22 5.49 -4.69
N CYS A 361 -0.12 4.72 -4.83
CA CYS A 361 1.21 5.14 -4.41
C CYS A 361 1.76 6.31 -5.22
N ASN A 362 1.40 6.43 -6.51
CA ASN A 362 1.91 7.49 -7.38
C ASN A 362 1.21 8.85 -7.19
N LEU A 363 0.20 8.94 -6.33
CA LEU A 363 -0.42 10.22 -6.02
C LEU A 363 0.60 11.13 -5.31
N GLY A 364 1.03 12.20 -5.98
CA GLY A 364 2.14 13.05 -5.55
C GLY A 364 1.87 13.80 -4.25
N HIS A 365 2.94 14.16 -3.53
CA HIS A 365 2.86 14.86 -2.23
C HIS A 365 2.26 16.26 -2.30
N ARG A 366 2.21 16.89 -3.49
CA ARG A 366 1.56 18.19 -3.70
C ARG A 366 0.03 18.12 -3.60
N VAL A 367 -0.56 16.92 -3.64
CA VAL A 367 -1.97 16.71 -3.39
C VAL A 367 -2.19 16.54 -1.89
N PRO A 368 -2.84 17.49 -1.20
CA PRO A 368 -3.10 17.36 0.24
C PRO A 368 -4.03 16.18 0.51
N ARG A 369 -3.73 15.43 1.58
CA ARG A 369 -4.64 14.40 2.12
C ARG A 369 -5.52 15.02 3.19
N ILE A 370 -6.81 14.74 3.13
CA ILE A 370 -7.82 15.13 4.12
C ILE A 370 -8.40 13.86 4.71
N TYR A 371 -8.29 13.70 6.02
CA TYR A 371 -8.74 12.50 6.73
C TYR A 371 -10.18 12.67 7.22
N LYS A 372 -11.02 11.66 6.99
CA LYS A 372 -12.43 11.62 7.39
C LYS A 372 -12.78 10.41 8.25
#